data_AF-A0AAW1AJD5-F1
#
_entry.id   AF-A0AAW1AJD5-F1
#
_cell.length_a   1.000
_cell.length_b   1.000
_cell.length_c   1.000
_cell.angle_alpha   90.00
_cell.angle_beta   90.00
_cell.angle_gamma   90.00
#
_symmetry.space_group_name_H-M   'P 1'
#
loop_
_entity.id
_entity.type
_entity.pdbx_description
1 polymer ?
#
loop_
_entity_poly.entity_id
_entity_poly.type
_entity_poly.pdbx_seq_one_letter_code
_entity_poly.pdbx_strand_id
1 'polypeptide(L)' 'MYAIQSTVRRAPRLLTICQNQRRTILGTPPRVRISLAEKIALGVVFWIGSMAYPIYVSCNINKWNDREFLKK' A
#
# COMPACT_ATOMS: atom_id res chain seq x y z
N MET A 1 48.34 8.15 19.15
CA MET A 1 47.16 8.88 19.68
C MET A 1 46.27 9.53 18.61
N TYR A 2 46.68 9.67 17.35
CA TYR A 2 45.88 10.35 16.31
C TYR A 2 44.66 9.55 15.78
N ALA A 3 44.73 8.22 15.75
CA ALA A 3 43.63 7.39 15.22
C ALA A 3 42.37 7.37 16.11
N ILE A 4 42.55 7.46 17.43
CA ILE A 4 41.44 7.51 18.39
C ILE A 4 40.74 8.88 18.29
N GLN A 5 41.52 9.97 18.23
CA GLN A 5 40.96 11.31 18.06
C GLN A 5 40.24 11.50 16.72
N SER A 6 40.73 10.90 15.63
CA SER A 6 40.05 10.98 14.33
C SER A 6 38.74 10.20 14.32
N THR A 7 38.71 9.01 14.94
CA THR A 7 37.51 8.17 15.04
C THR A 7 36.43 8.84 15.91
N VAL A 8 36.81 9.37 17.07
CA VAL A 8 35.90 10.07 18.00
C VAL A 8 35.34 11.37 17.40
N ARG A 9 36.09 12.04 16.50
CA ARG A 9 35.61 13.24 15.79
C ARG A 9 34.76 12.94 14.55
N ARG A 10 34.93 11.76 13.94
CA ARG A 10 34.25 11.37 12.67
C ARG A 10 32.94 10.62 12.93
N ALA A 11 32.87 9.79 13.97
CA ALA A 11 31.67 9.08 14.40
C ALA A 11 30.46 10.00 14.66
N PRO A 12 30.55 11.12 15.40
CA PRO A 12 29.39 11.99 15.63
C PRO A 12 28.92 12.67 14.35
N ARG A 13 29.83 13.01 13.41
CA ARG A 13 29.45 13.62 12.13
C ARG A 13 28.66 12.66 11.24
N LEU A 14 29.09 11.40 11.18
CA LEU A 14 28.35 10.37 10.44
C LEU A 14 26.98 10.14 11.08
N LEU A 15 26.89 10.15 12.40
CA LEU A 15 25.63 10.00 13.12
C LEU A 15 24.69 11.19 12.86
N THR A 16 25.20 12.43 12.80
CA THR A 16 24.42 13.62 12.41
C THR A 16 23.97 13.57 10.95
N ILE A 17 24.82 13.12 10.02
CA ILE A 17 24.45 12.94 8.60
C ILE A 17 23.35 11.88 8.48
N CYS A 18 23.51 10.73 9.12
CA CYS A 18 22.50 9.68 9.16
C CYS A 18 21.20 10.16 9.80
N GLN A 19 21.25 10.94 10.88
CA GLN A 19 20.06 11.51 11.52
C GLN A 19 19.35 12.56 10.63
N ASN A 20 20.11 13.40 9.93
CA ASN A 20 19.56 14.38 8.99
C ASN A 20 18.92 13.71 7.76
N GLN A 21 19.57 12.68 7.20
CA GLN A 21 19.01 11.88 6.11
C GLN A 21 17.79 11.07 6.55
N ARG A 22 17.77 10.57 7.80
CA ARG A 22 16.65 9.77 8.33
C ARG A 22 15.41 10.61 8.68
N ARG A 23 15.55 11.93 8.91
CA ARG A 23 14.42 12.85 9.14
C ARG A 23 13.72 13.32 7.87
N THR A 24 14.32 13.11 6.71
CA THR A 24 13.77 13.53 5.42
C THR A 24 13.48 12.30 4.58
N ILE A 25 12.34 11.64 4.82
CA ILE A 25 11.68 10.89 3.75
C ILE A 25 11.17 11.95 2.76
N LEU A 26 12.09 12.54 2.00
CA LEU A 26 11.79 13.39 0.88
C LEU A 26 11.32 12.45 -0.22
N GLY A 27 10.03 12.50 -0.52
CA GLY A 27 9.49 11.80 -1.68
C GLY A 27 10.19 12.33 -2.92
N THR A 28 11.05 11.52 -3.53
CA THR A 28 11.56 11.80 -4.88
C THR A 28 10.37 11.78 -5.85
N PRO A 29 10.36 12.61 -6.90
CA PRO A 29 9.29 12.57 -7.88
C PRO A 29 9.16 11.13 -8.44
N PRO A 30 7.93 10.65 -8.67
CA PRO A 30 7.73 9.29 -9.13
C PRO A 30 8.37 9.09 -10.50
N ARG A 31 9.00 7.92 -10.72
CA ARG A 31 9.61 7.57 -12.02
C ARG A 31 8.60 7.54 -13.16
N VAL A 32 7.35 7.22 -12.83
CA VAL A 32 6.21 7.21 -13.76
C VAL A 32 5.06 7.98 -13.13
N ARG A 33 4.52 8.96 -13.86
CA ARG A 33 3.34 9.72 -13.41
C ARG A 33 2.10 8.95 -13.83
N ILE A 34 1.35 8.47 -12.86
CA ILE A 34 0.04 7.84 -13.09
C ILE A 34 -1.00 8.96 -13.14
N SER A 35 -1.72 9.03 -14.25
CA SER A 35 -2.81 9.98 -14.45
C SER A 35 -3.96 9.72 -13.48
N LEU A 36 -4.79 10.74 -13.22
CA LEU A 36 -5.98 10.59 -12.37
C LEU A 36 -6.93 9.52 -12.94
N ALA A 37 -7.07 9.49 -14.27
CA ALA A 37 -7.92 8.52 -14.96
C ALA A 37 -7.48 7.07 -14.68
N GLU A 38 -6.18 6.77 -14.74
CA GLU A 38 -5.65 5.43 -14.45
C GLU A 38 -5.89 5.03 -12.99
N LYS A 39 -5.78 5.98 -12.05
CA LYS A 39 -6.09 5.71 -10.63
C LYS A 39 -7.56 5.36 -10.43
N ILE A 40 -8.46 6.10 -11.10
CA ILE A 40 -9.90 5.85 -11.03
C ILE A 40 -10.22 4.49 -11.65
N ALA A 41 -9.69 4.21 -12.84
CA ALA A 41 -9.90 2.93 -13.53
C ALA A 41 -9.47 1.75 -12.65
N LEU A 42 -8.28 1.83 -12.05
CA LEU A 42 -7.79 0.81 -11.12
C LEU A 42 -8.71 0.67 -9.89
N GLY A 43 -9.17 1.77 -9.32
CA GLY A 43 -10.12 1.76 -8.20
C GLY A 43 -11.44 1.08 -8.53
N VAL A 44 -12.00 1.34 -9.72
CA VAL A 44 -13.23 0.70 -10.20
C VAL A 44 -13.03 -0.81 -10.39
N VAL A 45 -11.90 -1.22 -10.98
CA VAL A 45 -11.57 -2.64 -11.17
C VAL A 45 -11.49 -3.37 -9.83
N PHE A 46 -10.80 -2.80 -8.85
CA PHE A 46 -10.75 -3.39 -7.51
C PHE A 46 -12.12 -3.45 -6.83
N TRP A 47 -12.92 -2.39 -6.97
CA TRP A 47 -14.26 -2.35 -6.39
C TRP A 47 -15.16 -3.44 -6.98
N ILE A 48 -15.25 -3.54 -8.31
CA ILE A 48 -16.04 -4.57 -8.99
C ILE A 48 -15.54 -5.97 -8.63
N GLY A 49 -14.23 -6.19 -8.66
CA GLY A 49 -13.64 -7.49 -8.31
C GLY A 49 -13.96 -7.91 -6.87
N SER A 50 -13.93 -6.97 -5.92
CA SER A 50 -14.26 -7.27 -4.52
C SER A 50 -15.75 -7.45 -4.25
N MET A 51 -16.61 -6.72 -4.96
CA MET A 51 -18.05 -6.69 -4.73
C MET A 51 -18.84 -7.70 -5.58
N ALA A 52 -18.26 -8.24 -6.66
CA ALA A 52 -18.95 -9.16 -7.55
C ALA A 52 -19.53 -10.39 -6.82
N TYR A 53 -18.75 -11.01 -5.94
CA TYR A 53 -19.19 -12.20 -5.21
C TYR A 53 -20.23 -11.89 -4.12
N PRO A 54 -20.03 -10.89 -3.23
CA PRO A 54 -21.06 -10.49 -2.28
C PRO A 54 -22.40 -10.08 -2.92
N ILE A 55 -22.36 -9.37 -4.06
CA ILE A 55 -23.57 -8.98 -4.79
C ILE A 55 -24.26 -10.21 -5.38
N TYR A 56 -23.52 -11.15 -5.96
CA TYR A 56 -24.10 -12.39 -6.46
C TYR A 56 -24.80 -13.19 -5.36
N VAL A 57 -24.17 -13.30 -4.19
CA VAL A 57 -24.75 -13.94 -3.01
C VAL A 57 -26.03 -13.23 -2.59
N SER A 58 -25.98 -11.91 -2.38
CA SER A 58 -27.13 -11.15 -1.88
C SER A 58 -28.33 -11.20 -2.83
N CYS A 59 -28.10 -11.17 -4.15
CA CYS A 59 -29.16 -11.30 -5.15
C CYS A 59 -29.79 -12.70 -5.21
N ASN A 60 -29.11 -13.75 -4.74
CA ASN A 60 -29.61 -15.13 -4.78
C ASN A 60 -30.01 -15.70 -3.41
N ILE A 61 -29.93 -14.90 -2.33
CA ILE A 61 -30.30 -15.32 -0.96
C ILE A 61 -31.70 -15.95 -0.91
N ASN A 62 -32.69 -15.36 -1.58
CA ASN A 62 -34.07 -15.87 -1.54
C ASN A 62 -34.20 -17.24 -2.21
N LYS A 63 -33.45 -17.49 -3.30
CA LYS A 63 -33.43 -18.81 -3.96
C LYS A 63 -32.77 -19.88 -3.11
N TRP A 64 -31.78 -19.51 -2.30
CA TRP A 64 -31.11 -20.44 -1.38
C TRP A 64 -31.93 -20.69 -0.11
N ASN A 65 -32.80 -19.75 0.26
CA ASN A 65 -33.70 -19.89 1.40
C ASN A 65 -34.96 -20.73 1.07
N ASP A 66 -35.33 -20.83 -0.20
CA ASP A 66 -36.38 -21.74 -0.66
C ASP A 66 -35.93 -23.20 -0.51
N ARG A 67 -36.45 -23.87 0.53
CA ARG A 67 -36.15 -25.27 0.88
C ARG A 67 -36.49 -26.28 -0.21
N GLU A 68 -37.27 -25.91 -1.22
CA GLU A 68 -37.55 -26.76 -2.40
C GLU A 68 -36.39 -26.82 -3.39
N PHE A 69 -35.59 -25.76 -3.52
CA PHE A 69 -34.45 -25.74 -4.43
C PHE A 69 -33.29 -26.63 -3.95
N LEU A 70 -33.17 -26.81 -2.63
CA LEU A 70 -32.17 -27.68 -1.99
C LEU A 70 -32.52 -29.18 -2.03
N LYS A 71 -33.72 -29.55 -2.49
CA LYS A 71 -34.19 -30.95 -2.58
C LYS A 71 -34.11 -31.56 -3.98
N LYS A 72 -33.73 -30.78 -4.99
CA LYS A 72 -33.44 -31.26 -6.35
C LYS A 72 -31.96 -31.54 -6.51
#